data_AF-A0A6V7K6F2-F1
#
_entry.id   AF-A0A6V7K6F2-F1
#
_cell.length_a   1.000
_cell.length_b   1.000
_cell.length_c   1.000
_cell.angle_alpha   90.00
_cell.angle_beta   90.00
_cell.angle_gamma   90.00
#
_symmetry.space_group_name_H-M   'P 1'
#
loop_
_entity.id
_entity.type
_entity.pdbx_description
1 polymer ?
#
loop_
_entity_poly.entity_id
_entity_poly.type
_entity_poly.pdbx_seq_one_letter_code
_entity_poly.pdbx_strand_id
1 'polypeptide(L)' 'MPKMSEASDKKPLMFEVITECKTTKARTGRMVLVHHHVDTPVFMPVGTQ' A
#
# COMPACT_ATOMS: atom_id res chain seq x y z
N MET A 1 7.12 12.10 34.79
CA MET A 1 6.33 11.09 34.04
C MET A 1 6.63 11.32 32.56
N PRO A 2 7.26 10.37 31.86
CA PRO A 2 7.63 10.57 30.46
C PRO A 2 6.36 10.64 29.61
N LYS A 3 6.29 11.70 28.79
CA LYS A 3 5.25 11.94 27.79
C LYS A 3 5.32 10.80 26.77
N MET A 4 4.23 10.04 26.62
CA MET A 4 4.09 9.05 25.55
C MET A 4 3.93 9.81 24.23
N SER A 5 5.03 10.26 23.63
CA SER A 5 5.06 10.90 22.32
C SER A 5 5.36 9.87 21.25
N GLU A 6 4.46 9.81 20.26
CA GLU A 6 4.61 9.21 18.93
C GLU A 6 4.65 7.68 18.86
N ALA A 7 3.49 7.05 19.08
CA ALA A 7 3.15 5.91 18.23
C ALA A 7 3.07 6.45 16.79
N SER A 8 4.07 6.18 15.97
CA SER A 8 4.10 6.64 14.58
C SER A 8 2.77 6.31 13.90
N ASP A 9 2.14 7.31 13.29
CA ASP A 9 0.85 7.27 12.59
C ASP A 9 0.91 6.39 11.32
N LYS A 10 1.39 5.15 11.46
CA LYS A 10 1.49 4.16 10.39
C LYS A 10 0.10 3.66 10.12
N LYS A 11 -0.57 4.34 9.20
CA LYS A 11 -1.85 3.90 8.64
C LYS A 11 -1.70 2.45 8.16
N PRO A 12 -2.61 1.54 8.54
CA PRO A 12 -2.48 0.11 8.26
C PRO A 12 -2.51 -0.21 6.75
N LEU A 13 -2.99 0.73 5.94
CA LEU A 13 -2.92 0.72 4.49
C LEU A 13 -2.55 2.12 3.99
N MET A 14 -1.52 2.20 3.15
CA MET A 14 -1.22 3.39 2.34
C MET A 14 -1.08 2.97 0.88
N PHE A 15 -1.57 3.79 -0.03
CA PHE A 15 -1.48 3.54 -1.47
C PHE A 15 -0.79 4.70 -2.16
N GLU A 16 0.26 4.40 -2.91
CA GLU A 16 1.05 5.35 -3.68
C GLU A 16 0.92 5.03 -5.18
N VAL A 17 0.57 6.03 -6.00
CA VAL A 17 0.61 5.91 -7.46
C VAL A 17 2.03 6.28 -7.91
N ILE A 18 2.74 5.33 -8.51
CA ILE A 18 4.10 5.54 -9.00
C ILE A 18 4.06 6.17 -10.39
N THR A 19 3.20 5.68 -11.28
CA THR A 19 3.07 6.22 -12.65
C THR A 19 1.66 5.97 -13.19
N GLU A 20 1.18 6.89 -14.03
CA GLU A 20 -0.10 6.80 -14.73
C GLU A 20 0.10 6.86 -16.26
N CYS A 21 -0.57 5.99 -17.00
CA CYS A 21 -0.68 6.08 -18.45
C CYS A 21 -1.57 7.27 -18.85
N LYS A 22 -1.01 8.23 -19.60
CA LYS A 22 -1.72 9.46 -19.99
C LYS A 22 -2.99 9.20 -20.82
N THR A 23 -2.98 8.13 -21.62
CA THR A 23 -4.08 7.76 -22.53
C THR A 23 -5.17 6.93 -21.85
N THR A 24 -4.81 5.80 -21.25
CA THR A 24 -5.79 4.83 -20.70
C THR A 24 -6.07 5.00 -19.21
N LYS A 25 -5.27 5.83 -18.51
CA LYS A 25 -5.35 6.03 -17.05
C LYS A 25 -4.99 4.79 -16.22
N ALA A 26 -4.38 3.78 -16.83
CA ALA A 26 -3.79 2.66 -16.11
C ALA A 26 -2.68 3.14 -15.17
N ARG A 27 -2.61 2.58 -13.97
CA ARG A 27 -1.67 3.02 -12.92
C ARG A 27 -0.82 1.85 -12.44
N THR A 28 0.48 2.10 -12.29
CA THR A 28 1.35 1.29 -11.45
C THR A 28 1.47 1.96 -10.09
N GLY A 29 1.46 1.19 -9.02
CA GLY A 29 1.47 1.74 -7.67
C GLY A 29 1.99 0.76 -6.65
N ARG A 30 2.23 1.26 -5.44
CA ARG A 30 2.68 0.47 -4.29
C ARG A 30 1.69 0.59 -3.16
N MET A 31 1.21 -0.54 -2.69
CA MET A 31 0.36 -0.64 -1.50
C MET A 31 1.23 -1.05 -0.32
N VAL A 32 1.36 -0.16 0.66
CA VAL A 32 2.05 -0.44 1.94
C VAL A 32 1.03 -1.01 2.91
N LEU A 33 1.22 -2.26 3.32
CA LEU A 33 0.42 -2.91 4.36
C LEU A 33 1.25 -3.13 5.62
N VAL A 34 0.58 -3.49 6.72
CA VAL A 34 1.24 -3.82 8.01
C VAL A 34 2.33 -4.89 7.86
N HIS A 35 2.11 -5.89 7.00
CA HIS A 35 3.03 -7.01 6.84
C HIS A 35 4.10 -6.75 5.78
N HIS A 36 3.71 -6.32 4.58
CA HIS A 36 4.60 -6.11 3.45
C HIS A 36 4.07 -5.06 2.48
N HIS A 37 4.93 -4.66 1.56
CA HIS A 37 4.52 -3.88 0.40
C HIS A 37 4.06 -4.81 -0.72
N VAL A 38 3.07 -4.36 -1.49
CA VAL A 38 2.53 -5.06 -2.65
C VAL A 38 2.55 -4.12 -3.85
N ASP A 39 3.21 -4.52 -4.93
CA ASP A 39 3.19 -3.78 -6.18
C ASP A 39 1.86 -4.02 -6.92
N THR A 40 1.34 -2.98 -7.58
CA THR A 40 0.08 -3.01 -8.32
C THR A 40 0.30 -2.58 -9.78
N PRO A 41 -0.47 -3.13 -10.75
CA PRO A 41 -1.58 -4.07 -10.59
C PRO A 41 -1.13 -5.48 -10.18
N VAL A 42 -1.91 -6.15 -9.33
CA VAL A 42 -1.64 -7.52 -8.88
C VAL A 42 -2.89 -8.37 -9.03
N PHE A 43 -2.73 -9.62 -9.46
CA PHE A 43 -3.78 -10.63 -9.41
C PHE A 43 -3.48 -11.54 -8.22
N MET A 44 -4.31 -11.46 -7.17
CA MET A 44 -4.10 -12.23 -5.95
C MET A 44 -4.80 -13.60 -6.07
N PRO A 45 -4.09 -14.73 -5.87
CA PRO A 45 -4.70 -16.05 -5.90
C PRO A 45 -5.59 -16.27 -4.66
N VAL A 46 -6.55 -17.18 -4.78
CA VAL A 46 -7.41 -17.58 -3.66
C VAL A 46 -6.68 -18.63 -2.81
N GLY A 47 -6.51 -18.35 -1.52
CA GLY A 47 -5.83 -19.24 -0.57
C GLY A 47 -6.78 -20.19 0.16
N THR A 48 -7.67 -20.86 -0.57
CA THR A 48 -8.59 -21.87 -0.01
C THR A 48 -8.18 -23.27 -0.46
N GLN A 49 -8.32 -24.26 0.43
CA GLN A 49 -8.16 -25.70 0.14
C GLN A 49 -9.46 -26.44 0.47
#